data_AF-A0A897N279-F1
#
_entry.id   AF-A0A897N279-F1
#
_cell.length_a   1.000
_cell.length_b   1.000
_cell.length_c   1.000
_cell.angle_alpha   90.00
_cell.angle_beta   90.00
_cell.angle_gamma   90.00
#
_symmetry.space_group_name_H-M   'P 1'
#
loop_
_entity.id
_entity.type
_entity.pdbx_description
1 polymer ?
#
loop_
_entity_poly.entity_id
_entity_poly.type
_entity_poly.pdbx_seq_one_letter_code
_entity_poly.pdbx_strand_id
1 'polypeptide(L)'
;MSHECDDCGQEFDTLSRLRLHDCPGNQPAEATENSTTETTDASTGTSLDDSGLDREKLEREYPDVVGDLPELFDDAREGDLSALFRAIAEYERVLAKVFRGDAPGGDELHRDLLFAYYEPLADGLAAAAETNGWDALIEFADAYDPREQDALPEVGHVIANALGRSVIRTRQDDGVDAIPAAALAFLGAIPEYVDEHHVAYEESYTYGWGIGHPEYSVADQLLALAEDEPKFVKITLNTAFYVDQHAAIDVLETLVTDDEISGTRSTLGLETDLTEFYFQAVADLETEALLGPHAPPYWDEDDDLPRVVDVDPDVKQRIRALAHETGVADGLPAEWALRDLEPGPMSEMLDMMSARDDTP
;
A
#
# COMPACT_ATOMS: atom_id res chain seq x y z
N MET A 1 -25.27 6.07 -6.03
CA MET A 1 -26.19 7.21 -6.33
C MET A 1 -26.46 7.18 -7.83
N SER A 2 -27.07 8.19 -8.47
CA SER A 2 -27.02 8.28 -9.95
C SER A 2 -25.85 9.17 -10.34
N HIS A 3 -24.97 8.69 -11.21
CA HIS A 3 -23.75 9.36 -11.65
C HIS A 3 -23.94 9.85 -13.08
N GLU A 4 -23.76 11.14 -13.34
CA GLU A 4 -23.99 11.72 -14.67
C GLU A 4 -22.65 11.97 -15.38
N CYS A 5 -22.55 11.57 -16.64
CA CYS A 5 -21.41 11.96 -17.48
C CYS A 5 -21.53 13.44 -17.88
N ASP A 6 -20.58 14.28 -17.46
CA ASP A 6 -20.63 15.73 -17.70
C ASP A 6 -20.59 16.08 -19.22
N ASP A 7 -20.06 15.20 -20.07
CA ASP A 7 -19.99 15.40 -21.52
C ASP A 7 -21.30 15.09 -22.27
N CYS A 8 -22.00 14.02 -21.89
CA CYS A 8 -23.15 13.50 -22.64
C CYS A 8 -24.47 13.51 -21.86
N GLY A 9 -24.43 13.80 -20.55
CA GLY A 9 -25.58 13.82 -19.65
C GLY A 9 -26.18 12.45 -19.37
N GLN A 10 -25.47 11.35 -19.65
CA GLN A 10 -25.96 10.00 -19.39
C GLN A 10 -25.80 9.66 -17.90
N GLU A 11 -26.87 9.16 -17.28
CA GLU A 11 -26.86 8.69 -15.89
C GLU A 11 -26.46 7.20 -15.79
N PHE A 12 -25.71 6.86 -14.75
CA PHE A 12 -25.22 5.53 -14.42
C PHE A 12 -25.52 5.20 -12.96
N ASP A 13 -25.81 3.93 -12.67
CA ASP A 13 -26.11 3.47 -11.31
C ASP A 13 -24.86 3.23 -10.46
N THR A 14 -23.67 3.14 -11.07
CA THR A 14 -22.39 2.89 -10.40
C THR A 14 -21.25 3.65 -11.06
N LEU A 15 -20.23 4.02 -10.28
CA LEU A 15 -19.01 4.61 -10.80
C LEU A 15 -18.30 3.77 -11.86
N SER A 16 -18.15 2.46 -11.68
CA SER A 16 -17.45 1.62 -12.65
C SER A 16 -18.05 1.75 -14.05
N ARG A 17 -19.39 1.89 -14.13
CA ARG A 17 -20.08 2.10 -15.41
C ARG A 17 -19.88 3.49 -15.98
N LEU A 18 -19.83 4.53 -15.14
CA LEU A 18 -19.51 5.88 -15.59
C LEU A 18 -18.06 5.95 -16.08
N ARG A 19 -17.11 5.35 -15.36
CA ARG A 19 -15.69 5.34 -15.71
C ARG A 19 -15.41 4.62 -17.02
N LEU A 20 -16.03 3.45 -17.22
CA LEU A 20 -15.92 2.67 -18.46
C LEU A 20 -16.81 3.20 -19.60
N HIS A 21 -17.47 4.35 -19.41
CA HIS A 21 -18.33 4.91 -20.44
C HIS A 21 -17.52 5.60 -21.54
N ASP A 22 -17.50 4.99 -22.72
CA ASP A 22 -17.03 5.66 -23.94
C ASP A 22 -18.03 6.74 -24.38
N CYS A 23 -17.75 7.98 -24.01
CA CYS A 23 -18.51 9.13 -24.50
C CYS A 23 -18.25 9.31 -26.01
N PRO A 24 -19.28 9.42 -26.86
CA PRO A 24 -19.13 9.48 -28.32
C PRO A 24 -18.37 10.72 -28.85
N GLY A 25 -17.92 11.63 -27.99
CA GLY A 25 -17.04 12.76 -28.32
C GLY A 25 -15.53 12.46 -28.23
N ASN A 26 -15.12 11.37 -27.58
CA ASN A 26 -13.72 11.03 -27.31
C ASN A 26 -13.37 9.68 -27.95
N GLN A 27 -13.00 9.67 -29.23
CA GLN A 27 -12.34 8.50 -29.84
C GLN A 27 -10.82 8.72 -29.88
N PRO A 28 -10.02 7.97 -29.11
CA PRO A 28 -8.59 7.88 -29.34
C PRO A 28 -8.30 7.09 -30.62
N ALA A 29 -7.26 7.49 -31.35
CA ALA A 29 -6.75 6.72 -32.48
C ALA A 29 -6.10 5.42 -31.98
N GLU A 30 -6.40 4.29 -32.65
CA GLU A 30 -5.91 2.94 -32.33
C GLU A 30 -4.39 2.92 -32.05
N ALA A 31 -4.03 2.51 -30.82
CA ALA A 31 -2.63 2.32 -30.41
C ALA A 31 -2.05 1.06 -31.07
N THR A 32 -0.86 1.20 -31.65
CA THR A 32 -0.08 0.06 -32.16
C THR A 32 0.84 -0.39 -31.04
N GLU A 33 0.65 -1.61 -30.55
CA GLU A 33 1.52 -2.26 -29.57
C GLU A 33 2.94 -2.42 -30.11
N ASN A 34 3.91 -1.86 -29.40
CA ASN A 34 5.22 -2.46 -29.10
C ASN A 34 6.12 -1.42 -28.44
N SER A 35 6.41 -1.58 -27.15
CA SER A 35 7.67 -1.09 -26.58
C SER A 35 7.99 -1.83 -25.28
N THR A 36 8.80 -2.89 -25.40
CA THR A 36 9.64 -3.38 -24.31
C THR A 36 10.71 -2.33 -24.00
N THR A 37 10.75 -1.82 -22.77
CA THR A 37 11.87 -1.01 -22.25
C THR A 37 12.44 -1.64 -21.00
N GLU A 38 13.71 -2.02 -21.09
CA GLU A 38 14.58 -2.40 -19.97
C GLU A 38 14.81 -1.17 -19.08
N THR A 39 14.37 -1.24 -17.82
CA THR A 39 14.71 -0.26 -16.79
C THR A 39 16.08 -0.63 -16.21
N THR A 40 17.01 0.32 -16.25
CA THR A 40 18.33 0.15 -15.64
C THR A 40 18.33 0.81 -14.27
N ASP A 41 18.69 -0.01 -13.31
CA ASP A 41 18.76 0.20 -11.86
C ASP A 41 19.85 1.20 -11.44
N ALA A 42 19.54 2.09 -10.48
CA ALA A 42 20.47 2.71 -9.52
C ALA A 42 19.79 3.75 -8.59
N SER A 43 19.60 3.36 -7.32
CA SER A 43 19.69 4.16 -6.08
C SER A 43 18.82 5.42 -5.96
N THR A 44 17.99 5.59 -4.94
CA THR A 44 18.32 5.66 -3.50
C THR A 44 16.97 5.77 -2.77
N GLY A 45 16.83 5.15 -1.59
CA GLY A 45 15.64 5.28 -0.75
C GLY A 45 15.23 6.75 -0.63
N THR A 46 14.09 7.09 -1.23
CA THR A 46 13.57 8.45 -1.22
C THR A 46 12.68 8.56 0.00
N SER A 47 13.21 9.22 1.03
CA SER A 47 12.40 9.79 2.11
C SER A 47 11.20 10.51 1.49
N LEU A 48 9.99 10.26 1.99
CA LEU A 48 8.75 10.99 1.67
C LEU A 48 8.80 12.45 2.20
N ASP A 49 10.00 13.01 2.36
CA ASP A 49 10.23 14.38 2.78
C ASP A 49 9.68 15.34 1.72
N ASP A 50 8.54 15.93 2.07
CA ASP A 50 8.08 17.27 1.66
C ASP A 50 8.38 17.59 0.20
N SER A 51 7.66 16.94 -0.72
CA SER A 51 7.39 17.55 -2.01
C SER A 51 6.40 18.70 -1.81
N GLY A 52 6.88 19.78 -1.19
CA GLY A 52 6.41 21.15 -1.37
C GLY A 52 6.59 21.62 -2.82
N LEU A 53 6.15 20.78 -3.77
CA LEU A 53 6.01 21.09 -5.16
C LEU A 53 4.73 21.90 -5.28
N ASP A 54 4.94 23.20 -5.49
CA ASP A 54 3.92 24.22 -5.64
C ASP A 54 2.86 23.77 -6.68
N ARG A 55 1.73 23.22 -6.22
CA ARG A 55 0.60 22.85 -7.09
C ARG A 55 0.23 24.02 -8.02
N GLU A 56 0.28 25.24 -7.50
CA GLU A 56 0.03 26.47 -8.28
C GLU A 56 1.06 26.65 -9.41
N LYS A 57 2.30 26.16 -9.24
CA LYS A 57 3.31 26.13 -10.30
C LYS A 57 2.93 25.11 -11.38
N LEU A 58 2.49 23.91 -11.03
CA LEU A 58 2.06 22.90 -12.01
C LEU A 58 0.85 23.39 -12.81
N GLU A 59 -0.14 23.96 -12.14
CA GLU A 59 -1.31 24.60 -12.76
C GLU A 59 -0.91 25.73 -13.72
N ARG A 60 0.09 26.54 -13.35
CA ARG A 60 0.58 27.66 -14.17
C ARG A 60 1.42 27.21 -15.37
N GLU A 61 2.29 26.22 -15.18
CA GLU A 61 3.26 25.77 -16.19
C GLU A 61 2.65 24.75 -17.16
N TYR A 62 1.67 23.96 -16.70
CA TYR A 62 1.03 22.89 -17.46
C TYR A 62 -0.51 22.92 -17.41
N PRO A 63 -1.17 24.07 -17.68
CA PRO A 63 -2.63 24.20 -17.56
C PRO A 63 -3.38 23.21 -18.48
N ASP A 64 -2.87 22.97 -19.69
CA ASP A 64 -3.48 22.02 -20.66
C ASP A 64 -3.29 20.55 -20.27
N VAL A 65 -2.38 20.26 -19.35
CA VAL A 65 -2.17 18.91 -18.81
C VAL A 65 -3.09 18.72 -17.62
N VAL A 66 -3.02 19.65 -16.66
CA VAL A 66 -3.77 19.63 -15.39
C VAL A 66 -5.28 19.71 -15.60
N GLY A 67 -5.76 20.39 -16.64
CA GLY A 67 -7.16 20.39 -17.02
C GLY A 67 -8.06 21.01 -15.93
N ASP A 68 -9.19 20.36 -15.66
CA ASP A 68 -10.22 20.86 -14.75
C ASP A 68 -9.96 20.48 -13.28
N LEU A 69 -8.88 19.74 -13.02
CA LEU A 69 -8.52 19.26 -11.70
C LEU A 69 -8.51 20.37 -10.62
N PRO A 70 -7.98 21.59 -10.85
CA PRO A 70 -7.95 22.65 -9.84
C PRO A 70 -9.34 23.16 -9.45
N GLU A 71 -10.30 23.14 -10.38
CA GLU A 71 -11.68 23.56 -10.11
C GLU A 71 -12.44 22.51 -9.28
N LEU A 72 -12.12 21.24 -9.47
CA LEU A 72 -12.73 20.11 -8.75
C LEU A 72 -12.10 19.88 -7.36
N PHE A 73 -10.88 20.36 -7.19
CA PHE A 73 -10.02 19.97 -6.09
C PHE A 73 -10.49 20.45 -4.71
N ASP A 74 -10.95 21.69 -4.59
CA ASP A 74 -11.27 22.29 -3.29
C ASP A 74 -12.42 21.60 -2.57
N ASP A 75 -13.49 21.25 -3.30
CA ASP A 75 -14.62 20.52 -2.72
C ASP A 75 -14.23 19.04 -2.48
N ALA A 76 -13.42 18.46 -3.36
CA ALA A 76 -12.98 17.06 -3.25
C ALA A 76 -12.11 16.83 -1.99
N ARG A 77 -11.13 17.70 -1.72
CA ARG A 77 -10.28 17.61 -0.52
C ARG A 77 -11.05 17.81 0.78
N GLU A 78 -12.23 18.42 0.73
CA GLU A 78 -13.12 18.61 1.88
C GLU A 78 -14.08 17.41 2.08
N GLY A 79 -13.96 16.37 1.25
CA GLY A 79 -14.77 15.16 1.36
C GLY A 79 -16.12 15.24 0.64
N ASP A 80 -16.35 16.23 -0.24
CA ASP A 80 -17.55 16.23 -1.08
C ASP A 80 -17.50 15.07 -2.06
N LEU A 81 -18.42 14.11 -1.88
CA LEU A 81 -18.40 12.85 -2.62
C LEU A 81 -18.63 13.06 -4.13
N SER A 82 -19.44 14.03 -4.53
CA SER A 82 -19.66 14.32 -5.95
C SER A 82 -18.43 14.94 -6.59
N ALA A 83 -17.73 15.83 -5.87
CA ALA A 83 -16.48 16.41 -6.31
C ALA A 83 -15.37 15.36 -6.36
N LEU A 84 -15.27 14.47 -5.38
CA LEU A 84 -14.31 13.36 -5.35
C LEU A 84 -14.45 12.45 -6.57
N PHE A 85 -15.67 12.09 -6.96
CA PHE A 85 -15.88 11.28 -8.16
C PHE A 85 -15.31 11.93 -9.41
N ARG A 86 -15.53 13.24 -9.58
CA ARG A 86 -15.00 13.99 -10.72
C ARG A 86 -13.49 14.18 -10.61
N ALA A 87 -13.00 14.55 -9.44
CA ALA A 87 -11.59 14.83 -9.20
C ALA A 87 -10.71 13.59 -9.39
N ILE A 88 -11.13 12.43 -8.89
CA ILE A 88 -10.38 11.17 -9.05
C ILE A 88 -10.36 10.73 -10.53
N ALA A 89 -11.48 10.86 -11.25
CA ALA A 89 -11.52 10.54 -12.68
C ALA A 89 -10.64 11.50 -13.50
N GLU A 90 -10.69 12.80 -13.22
CA GLU A 90 -9.85 13.80 -13.90
C GLU A 90 -8.37 13.60 -13.56
N TYR A 91 -8.06 13.31 -12.30
CA TYR A 91 -6.71 13.02 -11.85
C TYR A 91 -6.12 11.78 -12.53
N GLU A 92 -6.90 10.70 -12.64
CA GLU A 92 -6.51 9.52 -13.42
C GLU A 92 -6.22 9.89 -14.88
N ARG A 93 -7.11 10.67 -15.49
CA ARG A 93 -6.95 11.12 -16.88
C ARG A 93 -5.66 11.91 -17.06
N VAL A 94 -5.32 12.79 -16.11
CA VAL A 94 -4.10 13.61 -16.10
C VAL A 94 -2.87 12.72 -16.02
N LEU A 95 -2.80 11.81 -15.04
CA LEU A 95 -1.66 10.91 -14.86
C LEU A 95 -1.47 9.99 -16.08
N ALA A 96 -2.54 9.35 -16.54
CA ALA A 96 -2.49 8.43 -17.67
C ALA A 96 -2.01 9.11 -18.96
N LYS A 97 -2.39 10.37 -19.18
CA LYS A 97 -1.96 11.16 -20.34
C LYS A 97 -0.44 11.41 -20.32
N VAL A 98 0.12 11.73 -19.16
CA VAL A 98 1.57 11.96 -19.03
C VAL A 98 2.32 10.64 -19.14
N PHE A 99 1.83 9.58 -18.46
CA PHE A 99 2.42 8.24 -18.50
C PHE A 99 2.51 7.67 -19.91
N ARG A 100 1.44 7.79 -20.71
CA ARG A 100 1.43 7.32 -22.12
C ARG A 100 2.26 8.19 -23.08
N GLY A 101 2.75 9.34 -22.63
CA GLY A 101 3.45 10.31 -23.48
C GLY A 101 2.54 11.14 -24.38
N ASP A 102 1.23 11.18 -24.09
CA ASP A 102 0.23 12.01 -24.77
C ASP A 102 0.31 13.50 -24.33
N ALA A 103 1.13 13.80 -23.32
CA ALA A 103 1.43 15.13 -22.80
C ALA A 103 2.94 15.35 -22.65
N PRO A 104 3.42 16.62 -22.73
CA PRO A 104 4.82 16.94 -22.44
C PRO A 104 5.14 16.69 -20.97
N GLY A 105 6.42 16.46 -20.64
CA GLY A 105 6.91 16.44 -19.25
C GLY A 105 7.55 15.13 -18.81
N GLY A 106 7.17 14.00 -19.41
CA GLY A 106 7.73 12.69 -19.10
C GLY A 106 7.64 12.33 -17.60
N ASP A 107 8.52 11.44 -17.16
CA ASP A 107 8.50 10.85 -15.82
C ASP A 107 8.62 11.89 -14.68
N GLU A 108 9.36 12.99 -14.91
CA GLU A 108 9.50 14.06 -13.91
C GLU A 108 8.16 14.76 -13.67
N LEU A 109 7.44 15.14 -14.73
CA LEU A 109 6.13 15.76 -14.58
C LEU A 109 5.09 14.77 -14.05
N HIS A 110 5.14 13.51 -14.48
CA HIS A 110 4.24 12.47 -13.97
C HIS A 110 4.39 12.34 -12.45
N ARG A 111 5.62 12.20 -11.96
CA ARG A 111 5.91 12.14 -10.52
C ARG A 111 5.47 13.41 -9.79
N ASP A 112 5.73 14.59 -10.35
CA ASP A 112 5.34 15.85 -9.72
C ASP A 112 3.80 15.98 -9.62
N LEU A 113 3.06 15.59 -10.66
CA LEU A 113 1.59 15.54 -10.65
C LEU A 113 1.05 14.47 -9.70
N LEU A 114 1.72 13.31 -9.62
CA LEU A 114 1.38 12.24 -8.70
C LEU A 114 1.37 12.80 -7.27
N PHE A 115 2.48 13.34 -6.79
CA PHE A 115 2.54 13.79 -5.40
C PHE A 115 1.74 15.08 -5.11
N ALA A 116 1.57 15.99 -6.07
CA ALA A 116 0.89 17.28 -5.83
C ALA A 116 -0.59 17.16 -5.42
N TYR A 117 -1.25 16.06 -5.81
CA TYR A 117 -2.67 15.81 -5.53
C TYR A 117 -2.91 14.60 -4.64
N TYR A 118 -1.87 13.82 -4.34
CA TYR A 118 -2.00 12.56 -3.63
C TYR A 118 -2.61 12.71 -2.24
N GLU A 119 -1.90 13.36 -1.32
CA GLU A 119 -2.32 13.52 0.08
C GLU A 119 -3.73 14.13 0.20
N PRO A 120 -4.04 15.28 -0.45
CA PRO A 120 -5.35 15.90 -0.26
C PRO A 120 -6.52 15.09 -0.83
N LEU A 121 -6.29 14.31 -1.90
CA LEU A 121 -7.33 13.43 -2.43
C LEU A 121 -7.51 12.19 -1.56
N ALA A 122 -6.44 11.67 -0.96
CA ALA A 122 -6.52 10.59 0.02
C ALA A 122 -7.27 11.04 1.29
N ASP A 123 -6.98 12.25 1.79
CA ASP A 123 -7.71 12.91 2.88
C ASP A 123 -9.18 13.06 2.55
N GLY A 124 -9.49 13.56 1.36
CA GLY A 124 -10.87 13.73 0.90
C GLY A 124 -11.64 12.41 0.87
N LEU A 125 -11.05 11.35 0.29
CA LEU A 125 -11.67 10.02 0.29
C LEU A 125 -11.87 9.48 1.70
N ALA A 126 -10.90 9.63 2.60
CA ALA A 126 -11.02 9.20 3.99
C ALA A 126 -12.13 9.98 4.73
N ALA A 127 -12.19 11.30 4.58
CA ALA A 127 -13.24 12.14 5.17
C ALA A 127 -14.63 11.81 4.63
N ALA A 128 -14.73 11.48 3.33
CA ALA A 128 -15.98 11.03 2.72
C ALA A 128 -16.42 9.67 3.29
N ALA A 129 -15.49 8.74 3.52
CA ALA A 129 -15.78 7.45 4.14
C ALA A 129 -16.23 7.61 5.61
N GLU A 130 -15.63 8.52 6.38
CA GLU A 130 -16.08 8.83 7.75
C GLU A 130 -17.49 9.42 7.78
N THR A 131 -17.83 10.26 6.80
CA THR A 131 -19.14 10.92 6.73
C THR A 131 -20.25 10.01 6.19
N ASN A 132 -19.94 9.19 5.19
CA ASN A 132 -20.92 8.43 4.41
C ASN A 132 -20.85 6.91 4.65
N GLY A 133 -19.85 6.44 5.39
CA GLY A 133 -19.56 5.03 5.61
C GLY A 133 -18.77 4.38 4.47
N TRP A 134 -18.46 3.09 4.66
CA TRP A 134 -17.68 2.28 3.73
C TRP A 134 -18.22 2.25 2.30
N ASP A 135 -19.55 2.29 2.11
CA ASP A 135 -20.16 2.24 0.79
C ASP A 135 -19.59 3.29 -0.17
N ALA A 136 -19.24 4.49 0.34
CA ALA A 136 -18.63 5.53 -0.47
C ALA A 136 -17.25 5.12 -1.00
N LEU A 137 -16.40 4.54 -0.15
CA LEU A 137 -15.03 4.16 -0.50
C LEU A 137 -14.98 2.86 -1.31
N ILE A 138 -15.87 1.91 -1.01
CA ILE A 138 -16.02 0.67 -1.79
C ILE A 138 -16.44 0.98 -3.22
N GLU A 139 -17.25 2.03 -3.45
CA GLU A 139 -17.60 2.43 -4.80
C GLU A 139 -16.36 2.81 -5.64
N PHE A 140 -15.36 3.46 -5.03
CA PHE A 140 -14.07 3.73 -5.70
C PHE A 140 -13.26 2.45 -5.89
N ALA A 141 -13.16 1.59 -4.87
CA ALA A 141 -12.42 0.33 -4.97
C ALA A 141 -12.98 -0.55 -6.11
N ASP A 142 -14.31 -0.69 -6.21
CA ASP A 142 -14.98 -1.43 -7.28
C ASP A 142 -14.83 -0.76 -8.65
N ALA A 143 -14.81 0.57 -8.70
CA ALA A 143 -14.63 1.31 -9.95
C ALA A 143 -13.21 1.20 -10.50
N TYR A 144 -12.23 1.06 -9.62
CA TYR A 144 -10.80 1.09 -9.92
C TYR A 144 -10.10 -0.25 -9.68
N ASP A 145 -10.86 -1.33 -9.53
CA ASP A 145 -10.34 -2.66 -9.24
C ASP A 145 -9.35 -3.10 -10.33
N PRO A 146 -8.08 -3.41 -9.98
CA PRO A 146 -7.08 -3.84 -10.94
C PRO A 146 -7.45 -5.16 -11.61
N ARG A 147 -8.22 -6.03 -10.94
CA ARG A 147 -8.60 -7.36 -11.44
C ARG A 147 -9.59 -7.32 -12.59
N GLU A 148 -10.43 -6.28 -12.62
CA GLU A 148 -11.40 -6.06 -13.70
C GLU A 148 -10.75 -5.48 -14.97
N GLN A 149 -9.54 -4.93 -14.84
CA GLN A 149 -8.84 -4.21 -15.90
C GLN A 149 -7.52 -4.85 -16.33
N ASP A 150 -7.06 -5.85 -15.59
CA ASP A 150 -5.75 -6.49 -15.78
C ASP A 150 -4.57 -5.50 -15.67
N ALA A 151 -4.75 -4.42 -14.91
CA ALA A 151 -3.76 -3.37 -14.66
C ALA A 151 -4.21 -2.50 -13.48
N LEU A 152 -3.27 -2.02 -12.67
CA LEU A 152 -3.56 -1.03 -11.64
C LEU A 152 -3.80 0.35 -12.30
N PRO A 153 -4.96 0.99 -12.06
CA PRO A 153 -5.17 2.37 -12.50
C PRO A 153 -4.20 3.35 -11.84
N GLU A 154 -3.87 4.44 -12.53
CA GLU A 154 -2.89 5.45 -12.07
C GLU A 154 -3.22 6.02 -10.68
N VAL A 155 -4.50 6.08 -10.32
CA VAL A 155 -5.00 6.60 -9.01
C VAL A 155 -5.10 5.54 -7.92
N GLY A 156 -4.68 4.30 -8.19
CA GLY A 156 -4.78 3.19 -7.24
C GLY A 156 -4.09 3.47 -5.91
N HIS A 157 -3.02 4.26 -5.90
CA HIS A 157 -2.31 4.68 -4.68
C HIS A 157 -3.17 5.55 -3.75
N VAL A 158 -3.96 6.49 -4.29
CA VAL A 158 -4.89 7.32 -3.50
C VAL A 158 -5.97 6.47 -2.83
N ILE A 159 -6.52 5.53 -3.59
CA ILE A 159 -7.59 4.64 -3.12
C ILE A 159 -7.02 3.67 -2.07
N ALA A 160 -5.84 3.10 -2.30
CA ALA A 160 -5.16 2.22 -1.36
C ALA A 160 -4.88 2.92 -0.03
N ASN A 161 -4.39 4.16 -0.05
CA ASN A 161 -4.13 4.95 1.15
C ASN A 161 -5.42 5.19 1.96
N ALA A 162 -6.48 5.67 1.30
CA ALA A 162 -7.78 5.92 1.95
C ALA A 162 -8.43 4.64 2.51
N LEU A 163 -8.31 3.51 1.78
CA LEU A 163 -8.71 2.19 2.26
C LEU A 163 -7.90 1.79 3.50
N GLY A 164 -6.58 1.94 3.46
CA GLY A 164 -5.69 1.64 4.58
C GLY A 164 -6.09 2.38 5.85
N ARG A 165 -6.32 3.70 5.77
CA ARG A 165 -6.78 4.51 6.92
C ARG A 165 -8.10 4.00 7.49
N SER A 166 -9.06 3.69 6.60
CA SER A 166 -10.39 3.20 6.99
C SER A 166 -10.32 1.80 7.61
N VAL A 167 -9.45 0.92 7.08
CA VAL A 167 -9.19 -0.42 7.63
C VAL A 167 -8.65 -0.32 9.04
N ILE A 168 -7.64 0.52 9.27
CA ILE A 168 -7.01 0.69 10.58
C ILE A 168 -8.02 1.17 11.61
N ARG A 169 -8.75 2.26 11.32
CA ARG A 169 -9.77 2.81 12.23
C ARG A 169 -10.87 1.80 12.53
N THR A 170 -11.41 1.14 11.50
CA THR A 170 -12.46 0.13 11.68
C THR A 170 -11.96 -1.04 12.54
N ARG A 171 -10.72 -1.50 12.32
CA ARG A 171 -10.12 -2.56 13.14
C ARG A 171 -10.00 -2.16 14.61
N GLN A 172 -9.64 -0.91 14.88
CA GLN A 172 -9.45 -0.38 16.23
C GLN A 172 -10.79 -0.17 16.96
N ASP A 173 -11.80 0.36 16.26
CA ASP A 173 -13.07 0.77 16.87
C ASP A 173 -14.11 -0.35 16.90
N ASP A 174 -14.25 -1.09 15.79
CA ASP A 174 -15.35 -2.02 15.56
C ASP A 174 -14.90 -3.49 15.44
N GLY A 175 -13.60 -3.73 15.21
CA GLY A 175 -13.02 -5.05 15.04
C GLY A 175 -12.86 -5.47 13.57
N VAL A 176 -12.29 -6.67 13.34
CA VAL A 176 -11.95 -7.11 11.98
C VAL A 176 -13.17 -7.46 11.15
N ASP A 177 -14.22 -8.00 11.76
CA ASP A 177 -15.45 -8.41 11.08
C ASP A 177 -16.27 -7.24 10.52
N ALA A 178 -15.97 -6.01 10.95
CA ALA A 178 -16.56 -4.79 10.42
C ALA A 178 -15.86 -4.27 9.15
N ILE A 179 -14.65 -4.74 8.83
CA ILE A 179 -13.94 -4.34 7.61
C ILE A 179 -14.63 -4.99 6.40
N PRO A 180 -14.98 -4.27 5.34
CA PRO A 180 -15.52 -4.89 4.14
C PRO A 180 -14.50 -5.80 3.44
N ALA A 181 -14.89 -7.02 3.11
CA ALA A 181 -14.05 -7.94 2.34
C ALA A 181 -13.58 -7.35 0.99
N ALA A 182 -14.36 -6.47 0.37
CA ALA A 182 -13.99 -5.78 -0.87
C ALA A 182 -12.78 -4.84 -0.70
N ALA A 183 -12.64 -4.19 0.46
CA ALA A 183 -11.47 -3.36 0.77
C ALA A 183 -10.20 -4.21 0.84
N LEU A 184 -10.26 -5.33 1.56
CA LEU A 184 -9.15 -6.28 1.66
C LEU A 184 -8.81 -6.88 0.29
N ALA A 185 -9.82 -7.23 -0.48
CA ALA A 185 -9.64 -7.78 -1.83
C ALA A 185 -8.96 -6.80 -2.79
N PHE A 186 -9.21 -5.50 -2.67
CA PHE A 186 -8.51 -4.47 -3.45
C PHE A 186 -7.05 -4.36 -3.01
N LEU A 187 -6.79 -4.19 -1.71
CA LEU A 187 -5.43 -4.01 -1.19
C LEU A 187 -4.54 -5.22 -1.47
N GLY A 188 -5.06 -6.44 -1.23
CA GLY A 188 -4.30 -7.68 -1.41
C GLY A 188 -4.03 -8.05 -2.87
N ALA A 189 -4.68 -7.40 -3.84
CA ALA A 189 -4.46 -7.62 -5.26
C ALA A 189 -3.33 -6.73 -5.83
N ILE A 190 -3.07 -5.56 -5.23
CA ILE A 190 -2.11 -4.57 -5.74
C ILE A 190 -0.73 -5.17 -6.08
N PRO A 191 -0.11 -6.01 -5.22
CA PRO A 191 1.22 -6.58 -5.48
C PRO A 191 1.31 -7.40 -6.78
N GLU A 192 0.19 -7.92 -7.29
CA GLU A 192 0.18 -8.69 -8.55
C GLU A 192 0.28 -7.79 -9.80
N TYR A 193 0.06 -6.48 -9.66
CA TYR A 193 -0.06 -5.55 -10.80
C TYR A 193 1.03 -4.48 -10.87
N VAL A 194 1.79 -4.27 -9.81
CA VAL A 194 2.84 -3.25 -9.75
C VAL A 194 4.06 -3.75 -9.02
N ASP A 195 5.24 -3.22 -9.37
CA ASP A 195 6.48 -3.56 -8.68
C ASP A 195 6.60 -2.88 -7.31
N GLU A 196 7.56 -3.36 -6.52
CA GLU A 196 7.78 -2.94 -5.14
C GLU A 196 8.24 -1.49 -4.92
N HIS A 197 8.47 -0.71 -5.99
CA HIS A 197 8.79 0.72 -5.94
C HIS A 197 7.58 1.60 -6.26
N HIS A 198 6.46 1.00 -6.65
CA HIS A 198 5.23 1.74 -6.93
C HIS A 198 4.58 2.19 -5.62
N VAL A 199 4.11 3.44 -5.54
CA VAL A 199 3.53 4.01 -4.30
C VAL A 199 2.40 3.14 -3.77
N ALA A 200 1.48 2.69 -4.64
CA ALA A 200 0.37 1.82 -4.23
C ALA A 200 0.83 0.50 -3.59
N TYR A 201 1.99 -0.04 -3.96
CA TYR A 201 2.55 -1.25 -3.36
C TYR A 201 2.81 -1.03 -1.88
N GLU A 202 3.39 0.12 -1.51
CA GLU A 202 3.64 0.45 -0.10
C GLU A 202 2.34 0.74 0.64
N GLU A 203 1.41 1.51 0.06
CA GLU A 203 0.09 1.76 0.66
C GLU A 203 -0.68 0.48 1.01
N SER A 204 -0.47 -0.55 0.19
CA SER A 204 -1.14 -1.84 0.34
C SER A 204 -0.66 -2.65 1.54
N TYR A 205 0.46 -2.32 2.20
CA TYR A 205 0.91 -3.04 3.41
C TYR A 205 -0.08 -2.96 4.57
N THR A 206 -0.99 -1.98 4.56
CA THR A 206 -2.12 -1.91 5.51
C THR A 206 -3.05 -3.12 5.44
N TYR A 207 -2.97 -3.93 4.37
CA TYR A 207 -3.68 -5.20 4.23
C TYR A 207 -3.54 -6.14 5.44
N GLY A 208 -2.41 -6.07 6.16
CA GLY A 208 -2.11 -6.90 7.33
C GLY A 208 -3.05 -6.66 8.51
N TRP A 209 -3.65 -5.48 8.60
CA TRP A 209 -4.67 -5.14 9.60
C TRP A 209 -5.94 -6.00 9.48
N GLY A 210 -6.18 -6.58 8.30
CA GLY A 210 -7.30 -7.49 8.02
C GLY A 210 -7.09 -8.94 8.46
N ILE A 211 -5.94 -9.29 9.06
CA ILE A 211 -5.69 -10.67 9.48
C ILE A 211 -6.77 -11.19 10.45
N GLY A 212 -7.20 -12.43 10.25
CA GLY A 212 -8.28 -13.05 11.03
C GLY A 212 -9.70 -12.70 10.59
N HIS A 213 -9.87 -12.01 9.45
CA HIS A 213 -11.18 -11.66 8.92
C HIS A 213 -12.06 -12.90 8.63
N PRO A 214 -13.34 -12.92 9.07
CA PRO A 214 -14.15 -14.15 9.03
C PRO A 214 -14.66 -14.53 7.62
N GLU A 215 -14.77 -13.58 6.70
CA GLU A 215 -15.32 -13.80 5.35
C GLU A 215 -14.28 -13.66 4.23
N TYR A 216 -13.02 -13.35 4.58
CA TYR A 216 -11.96 -13.09 3.61
C TYR A 216 -10.62 -13.50 4.22
N SER A 217 -9.87 -14.36 3.54
CA SER A 217 -8.66 -14.95 4.10
C SER A 217 -7.42 -14.16 3.69
N VAL A 218 -7.00 -13.23 4.56
CA VAL A 218 -5.71 -12.53 4.40
C VAL A 218 -4.55 -13.52 4.43
N ALA A 219 -4.64 -14.53 5.31
CA ALA A 219 -3.63 -15.59 5.41
C ALA A 219 -3.41 -16.32 4.09
N ASP A 220 -4.48 -16.80 3.43
CA ASP A 220 -4.34 -17.57 2.19
C ASP A 220 -3.75 -16.71 1.06
N GLN A 221 -4.11 -15.42 0.97
CA GLN A 221 -3.52 -14.52 -0.03
C GLN A 221 -2.04 -14.26 0.24
N LEU A 222 -1.63 -14.08 1.50
CA LEU A 222 -0.21 -13.90 1.84
C LEU A 222 0.61 -15.14 1.47
N LEU A 223 0.05 -16.34 1.66
CA LEU A 223 0.72 -17.58 1.24
C LEU A 223 0.78 -17.70 -0.28
N ALA A 224 -0.28 -17.31 -1.01
CA ALA A 224 -0.28 -17.30 -2.47
C ALA A 224 0.76 -16.35 -3.07
N LEU A 225 1.07 -15.25 -2.37
CA LEU A 225 2.04 -14.24 -2.79
C LEU A 225 3.47 -14.51 -2.29
N ALA A 226 3.71 -15.61 -1.56
CA ALA A 226 4.96 -15.80 -0.83
C ALA A 226 6.21 -15.94 -1.70
N GLU A 227 6.10 -16.50 -2.91
CA GLU A 227 7.26 -16.65 -3.80
C GLU A 227 7.44 -15.43 -4.69
N ASP A 228 6.34 -14.89 -5.22
CA ASP A 228 6.35 -13.81 -6.19
C ASP A 228 6.55 -12.45 -5.52
N GLU A 229 5.94 -12.21 -4.36
CA GLU A 229 5.92 -10.91 -3.67
C GLU A 229 6.41 -10.98 -2.20
N PRO A 230 7.61 -11.52 -1.93
CA PRO A 230 8.07 -11.79 -0.58
C PRO A 230 8.21 -10.52 0.29
N LYS A 231 8.56 -9.37 -0.30
CA LYS A 231 8.67 -8.09 0.45
C LYS A 231 7.31 -7.66 0.99
N PHE A 232 6.28 -7.68 0.15
CA PHE A 232 4.92 -7.40 0.56
C PHE A 232 4.47 -8.34 1.66
N VAL A 233 4.69 -9.64 1.49
CA VAL A 233 4.30 -10.64 2.48
C VAL A 233 5.01 -10.40 3.82
N LYS A 234 6.32 -10.15 3.82
CA LYS A 234 7.09 -9.87 5.04
C LYS A 234 6.55 -8.65 5.79
N ILE A 235 6.37 -7.51 5.11
CA ILE A 235 5.95 -6.24 5.75
C ILE A 235 4.50 -6.34 6.24
N THR A 236 3.64 -6.98 5.45
CA THR A 236 2.24 -7.20 5.82
C THR A 236 2.10 -8.15 7.00
N LEU A 237 2.92 -9.21 7.04
CA LEU A 237 2.96 -10.13 8.16
C LEU A 237 3.47 -9.47 9.44
N ASN A 238 4.47 -8.60 9.34
CA ASN A 238 4.91 -7.78 10.47
C ASN A 238 3.75 -6.96 11.04
N THR A 239 3.02 -6.24 10.17
CA THR A 239 1.81 -5.49 10.55
C THR A 239 0.75 -6.40 11.20
N ALA A 240 0.57 -7.62 10.69
CA ALA A 240 -0.35 -8.60 11.26
C ALA A 240 0.02 -8.99 12.71
N PHE A 241 1.31 -9.10 13.06
CA PHE A 241 1.76 -9.38 14.42
C PHE A 241 1.38 -8.26 15.41
N TYR A 242 1.33 -7.01 14.96
CA TYR A 242 0.91 -5.89 15.80
C TYR A 242 -0.58 -5.95 16.19
N VAL A 243 -1.41 -6.58 15.36
CA VAL A 243 -2.87 -6.55 15.52
C VAL A 243 -3.45 -7.87 16.02
N ASP A 244 -2.87 -9.00 15.62
CA ASP A 244 -3.29 -10.35 16.02
C ASP A 244 -2.13 -11.35 15.93
N GLN A 245 -1.35 -11.44 17.00
CA GLN A 245 -0.15 -12.28 17.07
C GLN A 245 -0.44 -13.78 16.85
N HIS A 246 -1.63 -14.25 17.25
CA HIS A 246 -1.99 -15.67 17.15
C HIS A 246 -2.38 -16.04 15.72
N ALA A 247 -3.10 -15.18 15.02
CA ALA A 247 -3.36 -15.38 13.59
C ALA A 247 -2.09 -15.20 12.74
N ALA A 248 -1.23 -14.23 13.08
CA ALA A 248 0.01 -13.98 12.35
C ALA A 248 1.04 -15.12 12.48
N ILE A 249 1.19 -15.71 13.66
CA ILE A 249 2.14 -16.83 13.85
C ILE A 249 1.74 -18.08 13.08
N ASP A 250 0.45 -18.31 12.83
CA ASP A 250 -0.02 -19.43 11.98
C ASP A 250 0.42 -19.24 10.52
N VAL A 251 0.39 -18.00 10.02
CA VAL A 251 0.90 -17.66 8.68
C VAL A 251 2.41 -17.83 8.64
N LEU A 252 3.14 -17.28 9.63
CA LEU A 252 4.60 -17.42 9.69
C LEU A 252 5.03 -18.88 9.72
N GLU A 253 4.37 -19.73 10.53
CA GLU A 253 4.66 -21.16 10.59
C GLU A 253 4.53 -21.81 9.21
N THR A 254 3.45 -21.50 8.48
CA THR A 254 3.24 -22.07 7.15
C THR A 254 4.31 -21.57 6.17
N LEU A 255 4.61 -20.27 6.16
CA LEU A 255 5.63 -19.67 5.29
C LEU A 255 7.03 -20.29 5.45
N VAL A 256 7.39 -20.72 6.67
CA VAL A 256 8.75 -21.22 6.97
C VAL A 256 8.85 -22.73 7.07
N THR A 257 7.73 -23.46 7.01
CA THR A 257 7.71 -24.94 7.10
C THR A 257 7.12 -25.63 5.88
N ASP A 258 6.41 -24.90 5.01
CA ASP A 258 5.90 -25.46 3.77
C ASP A 258 7.03 -25.61 2.74
N ASP A 259 7.38 -26.86 2.44
CA ASP A 259 8.39 -27.20 1.43
C ASP A 259 8.02 -26.72 0.01
N GLU A 260 6.75 -26.36 -0.24
CA GLU A 260 6.31 -25.78 -1.52
C GLU A 260 6.72 -24.31 -1.65
N ILE A 261 7.00 -23.60 -0.53
CA ILE A 261 7.46 -22.21 -0.53
C ILE A 261 8.97 -22.23 -0.42
N SER A 262 9.66 -21.92 -1.52
CA SER A 262 11.12 -21.99 -1.53
C SER A 262 11.73 -20.97 -2.49
N GLY A 263 12.96 -20.54 -2.19
CA GLY A 263 13.67 -19.61 -3.06
C GLY A 263 14.59 -18.69 -2.31
N THR A 264 15.12 -17.72 -3.05
CA THR A 264 15.92 -16.64 -2.48
C THR A 264 15.39 -15.30 -2.95
N ARG A 265 15.55 -14.29 -2.10
CA ARG A 265 15.32 -12.89 -2.45
C ARG A 265 16.65 -12.15 -2.50
N SER A 266 16.86 -11.39 -3.57
CA SER A 266 17.97 -10.45 -3.67
C SER A 266 17.59 -9.11 -3.05
N THR A 267 18.38 -8.61 -2.09
CA THR A 267 18.23 -7.26 -1.55
C THR A 267 19.61 -6.60 -1.51
N LEU A 268 19.77 -5.48 -2.22
CA LEU A 268 21.06 -4.76 -2.34
C LEU A 268 22.23 -5.68 -2.78
N GLY A 269 21.95 -6.70 -3.59
CA GLY A 269 22.92 -7.68 -4.09
C GLY A 269 23.28 -8.80 -3.10
N LEU A 270 22.58 -8.92 -1.98
CA LEU A 270 22.66 -10.06 -1.06
C LEU A 270 21.48 -10.99 -1.30
N GLU A 271 21.77 -12.27 -1.52
CA GLU A 271 20.75 -13.32 -1.61
C GLU A 271 20.44 -13.86 -0.22
N THR A 272 19.17 -13.84 0.17
CA THR A 272 18.66 -14.38 1.43
C THR A 272 17.64 -15.47 1.13
N ASP A 273 17.72 -16.60 1.84
CA ASP A 273 16.70 -17.66 1.76
C ASP A 273 15.34 -17.12 2.20
N LEU A 274 14.25 -17.50 1.53
CA LEU A 274 12.91 -16.99 1.88
C LEU A 274 12.52 -17.31 3.34
N THR A 275 12.94 -18.47 3.86
CA THR A 275 12.72 -18.85 5.25
C THR A 275 13.36 -17.83 6.19
N GLU A 276 14.65 -17.54 5.97
CA GLU A 276 15.40 -16.55 6.75
C GLU A 276 14.80 -15.15 6.59
N PHE A 277 14.38 -14.80 5.37
CA PHE A 277 13.74 -13.52 5.08
C PHE A 277 12.42 -13.34 5.83
N TYR A 278 11.58 -14.38 5.95
CA TYR A 278 10.32 -14.29 6.66
C TYR A 278 10.47 -14.16 8.18
N PHE A 279 11.53 -14.70 8.78
CA PHE A 279 11.82 -14.43 10.20
C PHE A 279 12.14 -12.96 10.49
N GLN A 280 12.53 -12.17 9.48
CA GLN A 280 12.72 -10.73 9.67
C GLN A 280 11.39 -10.01 9.98
N ALA A 281 10.23 -10.61 9.63
CA ALA A 281 8.92 -10.04 9.97
C ALA A 281 8.64 -9.96 11.48
N VAL A 282 9.40 -10.70 12.30
CA VAL A 282 9.25 -10.70 13.76
C VAL A 282 10.44 -10.08 14.50
N ALA A 283 11.46 -9.62 13.77
CA ALA A 283 12.72 -9.19 14.36
C ALA A 283 12.59 -7.88 15.18
N ASP A 284 11.74 -6.97 14.72
CA ASP A 284 11.57 -5.64 15.29
C ASP A 284 10.43 -5.52 16.31
N LEU A 285 9.60 -6.56 16.50
CA LEU A 285 8.42 -6.53 17.40
C LEU A 285 8.72 -6.08 18.84
N GLU A 286 9.95 -6.29 19.31
CA GLU A 286 10.41 -5.92 20.66
C GLU A 286 11.33 -4.68 20.69
N THR A 287 11.51 -3.98 19.57
CA THR A 287 12.45 -2.84 19.45
C THR A 287 11.69 -1.53 19.46
N GLU A 288 11.92 -0.68 20.48
CA GLU A 288 11.17 0.58 20.70
C GLU A 288 11.30 1.63 19.59
N ALA A 289 12.29 1.49 18.69
CA ALA A 289 12.87 2.66 18.07
C ALA A 289 12.21 3.12 16.75
N LEU A 290 11.72 2.24 15.86
CA LEU A 290 11.61 2.70 14.45
C LEU A 290 10.49 2.12 13.57
N LEU A 291 9.86 0.98 13.91
CA LEU A 291 8.99 0.25 12.97
C LEU A 291 7.73 -0.27 13.68
N GLY A 292 6.76 0.63 13.92
CA GLY A 292 5.41 0.24 14.34
C GLY A 292 4.65 -0.47 13.21
N PRO A 293 3.37 -0.84 13.40
CA PRO A 293 2.56 -1.39 12.32
C PRO A 293 2.52 -0.39 11.17
N HIS A 294 2.48 -0.88 9.93
CA HIS A 294 2.44 0.02 8.79
C HIS A 294 1.18 0.90 8.85
N ALA A 295 1.40 2.20 8.67
CA ALA A 295 0.40 3.24 8.59
C ALA A 295 0.54 3.97 7.25
N PRO A 296 -0.58 4.36 6.60
CA PRO A 296 -0.53 5.13 5.37
C PRO A 296 0.22 6.46 5.60
N PRO A 297 1.10 6.88 4.68
CA PRO A 297 1.64 8.22 4.65
C PRO A 297 0.56 9.31 4.72
N TYR A 298 0.97 10.47 5.24
CA TYR A 298 0.13 11.67 5.39
C TYR A 298 -1.08 11.49 6.29
N TRP A 299 -1.05 10.51 7.19
CA TRP A 299 -2.13 10.26 8.12
C TRP A 299 -1.74 10.69 9.54
N ASP A 300 -2.33 11.80 10.00
CA ASP A 300 -2.01 12.45 11.28
C ASP A 300 -2.31 11.60 12.54
N GLU A 301 -3.03 10.49 12.41
CA GLU A 301 -3.37 9.58 13.52
C GLU A 301 -2.37 8.42 13.65
N ASP A 302 -1.33 8.35 12.82
CA ASP A 302 -0.31 7.29 12.88
C ASP A 302 0.49 7.30 14.20
N ASP A 303 0.67 8.48 14.79
CA ASP A 303 1.29 8.70 16.10
C ASP A 303 0.55 7.96 17.24
N ASP A 304 -0.75 7.65 17.08
CA ASP A 304 -1.56 6.95 18.08
C ASP A 304 -1.43 5.41 17.99
N LEU A 305 -0.72 4.89 16.97
CA LEU A 305 -0.52 3.45 16.81
C LEU A 305 0.50 2.88 17.80
N PRO A 306 0.32 1.63 18.27
CA PRO A 306 1.28 1.00 19.15
C PRO A 306 2.60 0.78 18.43
N ARG A 307 3.65 1.51 18.83
CA ARG A 307 5.01 1.35 18.27
C ARG A 307 5.77 0.16 18.82
N VAL A 308 5.26 -0.45 19.88
CA VAL A 308 5.84 -1.61 20.56
C VAL A 308 4.71 -2.52 21.01
N VAL A 309 4.91 -3.83 20.84
CA VAL A 309 4.00 -4.84 21.37
C VAL A 309 4.68 -5.65 22.46
N ASP A 310 3.90 -6.05 23.45
CA ASP A 310 4.32 -7.16 24.32
C ASP A 310 4.01 -8.45 23.57
N VAL A 311 5.06 -9.15 23.13
CA VAL A 311 4.89 -10.42 22.41
C VAL A 311 4.43 -11.47 23.42
N ASP A 312 3.27 -12.07 23.15
CA ASP A 312 2.70 -13.15 23.95
C ASP A 312 3.76 -14.25 24.16
N PRO A 313 4.04 -14.65 25.42
CA PRO A 313 5.06 -15.65 25.71
C PRO A 313 4.91 -16.96 24.93
N ASP A 314 3.67 -17.39 24.64
CA ASP A 314 3.40 -18.61 23.89
C ASP A 314 3.73 -18.41 22.40
N VAL A 315 3.39 -17.25 21.83
CA VAL A 315 3.77 -16.86 20.45
C VAL A 315 5.30 -16.75 20.34
N LYS A 316 5.94 -16.10 21.30
CA LYS A 316 7.40 -15.97 21.34
C LYS A 316 8.10 -17.32 21.43
N GLN A 317 7.55 -18.24 22.23
CA GLN A 317 8.07 -19.61 22.30
C GLN A 317 7.90 -20.34 20.96
N ARG A 318 6.78 -20.15 20.27
CA ARG A 318 6.51 -20.75 18.95
C ARG A 318 7.47 -20.22 17.89
N ILE A 319 7.70 -18.90 17.82
CA ILE A 319 8.70 -18.28 16.94
C ILE A 319 10.09 -18.90 17.17
N ARG A 320 10.51 -19.04 18.44
CA ARG A 320 11.80 -19.65 18.77
C ARG A 320 11.89 -21.13 18.36
N ALA A 321 10.81 -21.89 18.56
CA ALA A 321 10.76 -23.28 18.14
C ALA A 321 10.91 -23.41 16.62
N LEU A 322 10.19 -22.57 15.86
CA LEU A 322 10.28 -22.53 14.39
C LEU A 322 11.70 -22.16 13.95
N ALA A 323 12.31 -21.12 14.52
CA ALA A 323 13.68 -20.71 14.15
C ALA A 323 14.72 -21.81 14.42
N HIS A 324 14.51 -22.64 15.43
CA HIS A 324 15.36 -23.82 15.68
C HIS A 324 15.07 -24.97 14.73
N GLU A 325 13.80 -25.21 14.38
CA GLU A 325 13.40 -26.29 13.48
C GLU A 325 13.89 -26.06 12.05
N THR A 326 13.83 -24.82 11.59
CA THR A 326 14.25 -24.41 10.25
C THR A 326 15.75 -24.13 10.13
N GLY A 327 16.48 -24.17 11.26
CA GLY A 327 17.93 -23.92 11.31
C GLY A 327 18.36 -22.46 11.25
N VAL A 328 17.41 -21.52 11.17
CA VAL A 328 17.69 -20.06 11.18
C VAL A 328 18.41 -19.64 12.47
N ALA A 329 18.14 -20.31 13.59
CA ALA A 329 18.79 -20.04 14.87
C ALA A 329 20.20 -20.67 15.02
N ASP A 330 20.68 -21.50 14.08
CA ASP A 330 21.94 -22.25 14.23
C ASP A 330 23.18 -21.35 14.30
N GLY A 331 23.09 -20.14 13.73
CA GLY A 331 24.16 -19.13 13.74
C GLY A 331 24.07 -18.11 14.89
N LEU A 332 23.00 -18.14 15.69
CA LEU A 332 22.71 -17.11 16.68
C LEU A 332 23.39 -17.38 18.05
N PRO A 333 23.57 -16.35 18.89
CA PRO A 333 24.04 -16.53 20.26
C PRO A 333 23.11 -17.44 21.08
N ALA A 334 23.62 -18.06 22.16
CA ALA A 334 22.82 -18.96 23.01
C ALA A 334 21.62 -18.27 23.68
N GLU A 335 21.71 -16.97 23.93
CA GLU A 335 20.65 -16.14 24.54
C GLU A 335 20.25 -15.05 23.54
N TRP A 336 19.69 -15.46 22.41
CA TRP A 336 19.27 -14.56 21.33
C TRP A 336 17.86 -13.97 21.57
N ALA A 337 17.68 -12.74 21.09
CA ALA A 337 16.43 -11.98 21.07
C ALA A 337 15.88 -11.90 19.64
N LEU A 338 14.59 -11.56 19.47
CA LEU A 338 13.97 -11.57 18.14
C LEU A 338 14.72 -10.69 17.12
N ARG A 339 15.27 -9.56 17.54
CA ARG A 339 16.11 -8.68 16.71
C ARG A 339 17.33 -9.37 16.07
N ASP A 340 17.81 -10.46 16.67
CA ASP A 340 18.94 -11.21 16.13
C ASP A 340 18.55 -12.05 14.89
N LEU A 341 17.24 -12.17 14.59
CA LEU A 341 16.70 -12.83 13.39
C LEU A 341 16.83 -11.96 12.12
N GLU A 342 17.23 -10.70 12.24
CA GLU A 342 17.58 -9.86 11.09
C GLU A 342 19.11 -9.64 11.02
N PRO A 343 19.84 -10.52 10.30
CA PRO A 343 21.27 -10.34 10.11
C PRO A 343 21.54 -9.26 9.05
N GLY A 344 22.25 -8.18 9.39
CA GLY A 344 22.73 -7.25 8.37
C GLY A 344 23.01 -5.81 8.82
N PRO A 345 23.39 -4.94 7.86
CA PRO A 345 23.70 -3.53 8.11
C PRO A 345 22.51 -2.74 8.66
N MET A 346 21.26 -3.21 8.48
CA MET A 346 20.08 -2.66 9.14
C MET A 346 20.14 -2.86 10.66
N SER A 347 20.51 -4.05 11.14
CA SER A 347 20.76 -4.32 12.57
C SER A 347 21.89 -3.43 13.12
N GLU A 348 22.98 -3.25 12.37
CA GLU A 348 24.07 -2.32 12.75
C GLU A 348 23.63 -0.84 12.73
N MET A 349 22.75 -0.45 11.81
CA MET A 349 22.18 0.90 11.72
C MET A 349 21.20 1.17 12.86
N LEU A 350 20.33 0.20 13.17
CA LEU A 350 19.40 0.22 14.30
C LEU A 350 20.16 0.29 15.65
N ASP A 351 21.24 -0.48 15.81
CA ASP A 351 22.12 -0.42 16.99
C ASP A 351 22.83 0.94 17.11
N MET A 352 23.31 1.50 15.99
CA MET A 352 24.02 2.77 15.98
C MET A 352 23.08 3.98 16.21
N MET A 353 21.79 3.85 15.88
CA MET A 353 20.76 4.85 16.14
C MET A 353 20.23 4.77 17.58
N SER A 354 19.96 3.56 18.09
CA SER A 354 19.55 3.33 19.48
C SER A 354 20.62 3.82 20.49
N ALA A 355 21.90 3.72 20.12
CA ALA A 355 23.01 4.24 20.94
C ALA A 355 23.09 5.78 21.00
N ARG A 356 22.37 6.52 20.15
CA ARG A 356 22.36 8.00 20.16
C ARG A 356 21.35 8.58 21.15
N ASP A 357 20.25 7.87 21.43
CA ASP A 357 19.21 8.32 22.37
C ASP A 357 19.59 8.08 23.85
N ASP A 358 20.65 7.32 24.11
CA ASP A 358 21.21 7.08 25.45
C ASP A 358 22.26 8.10 25.91
N THR A 359 22.40 9.24 25.21
CA THR A 359 23.31 10.32 25.65
C THR A 359 22.51 11.44 26.35
N PRO A 360 22.77 11.72 27.65
CA PRO A 360 21.91 12.59 28.48
C PRO A 360 21.93 14.08 28.11
#